data_AF-A0A816HND7-F1
#
_entry.id   AF-A0A816HND7-F1
#
_cell.length_a   1.000
_cell.length_b   1.000
_cell.length_c   1.000
_cell.angle_alpha   90.00
_cell.angle_beta   90.00
_cell.angle_gamma   90.00
#
_symmetry.space_group_name_H-M   'P 1'
#
loop_
_entity.id
_entity.type
_entity.pdbx_description
1 polymer ?
#
loop_
_entity_poly.entity_id
_entity_poly.type
_entity_poly.pdbx_seq_one_letter_code
_entity_poly.pdbx_strand_id
1 'polypeptide(L)'
;FIDSILINEKNKVNLIENDPILFQRIYNYFQLHYRKENFNKKVDWKKSQRTEIFKSNLKYVLQHNENPLNTFKLKINEMSDWTDYERDQLRTKITNEPLNRNQPIQSRQHIQIPDFYDWTNQNRVPGAVTPVKNQRHCGSCYAFAMVGALEKTYAQIYNQSGPLSPQELVDCSYANGCEGGSFTDTFNYIR
;
A
#
# COMPACT_ATOMS: atom_id res chain seq x y z
N PHE A 1 10.58 -1.31 17.88
CA PHE A 1 12.04 -1.54 17.77
C PHE A 1 12.79 -0.28 17.37
N ILE A 2 12.60 0.29 16.17
CA ILE A 2 13.28 1.55 15.81
C ILE A 2 12.81 2.71 16.69
N ASP A 3 11.49 2.85 16.88
CA ASP A 3 10.93 3.90 17.76
C ASP A 3 11.40 3.74 19.21
N SER A 4 11.60 2.50 19.68
CA SER A 4 12.12 2.21 21.02
C SER A 4 13.61 2.48 21.18
N ILE A 5 14.40 2.37 20.11
CA ILE A 5 15.82 2.74 20.12
C ILE A 5 15.98 4.27 20.21
N LEU A 6 15.07 5.02 19.58
CA LEU A 6 15.18 6.46 19.43
C LEU A 6 14.25 7.24 20.39
N ILE A 7 13.67 6.60 21.41
CA ILE A 7 12.51 7.14 22.13
C ILE A 7 12.85 8.38 22.98
N ASN A 8 14.11 8.53 23.41
CA ASN A 8 14.56 9.61 24.31
C ASN A 8 15.50 10.64 23.66
N GLU A 9 15.69 10.55 22.34
CA GLU A 9 16.68 11.36 21.63
C GLU A 9 16.06 12.67 21.15
N LYS A 10 16.61 13.81 21.60
CA LYS A 10 16.13 15.16 21.26
C LYS A 10 16.38 15.55 19.80
N ASN A 11 17.33 14.89 19.13
CA ASN A 11 17.61 15.08 17.72
C ASN A 11 17.96 13.75 17.06
N LYS A 12 16.92 13.01 16.68
CA LYS A 12 17.04 11.65 16.12
C LYS A 12 17.77 11.65 14.79
N VAL A 13 17.61 12.71 13.98
CA VAL A 13 18.27 12.86 12.68
C VAL A 13 19.78 12.99 12.85
N ASN A 14 20.24 13.91 13.71
CA ASN A 14 21.66 14.11 13.97
C ASN A 14 22.32 12.84 14.54
N LEU A 15 21.61 12.10 15.39
CA LEU A 15 22.12 10.85 15.93
C LEU A 15 22.38 9.82 14.82
N ILE A 16 21.44 9.64 13.89
CA ILE A 16 21.60 8.74 12.74
C ILE A 16 22.72 9.19 11.78
N GLU A 17 22.97 10.49 11.67
CA GLU A 17 24.05 11.02 10.84
C GLU A 17 25.44 10.81 11.46
N ASN A 18 25.56 10.99 12.78
CA ASN A 18 26.83 11.02 13.49
C ASN A 18 27.22 9.69 14.14
N ASP A 19 26.32 8.71 14.22
CA ASP A 19 26.59 7.36 14.73
C ASP A 19 26.41 6.29 13.63
N PRO A 20 27.49 5.98 12.87
CA PRO A 20 27.47 4.96 11.83
C PRO A 20 27.14 3.56 12.36
N ILE A 21 27.51 3.25 13.61
CA ILE A 21 27.29 1.94 14.22
C ILE A 21 25.79 1.76 14.49
N LEU A 22 25.16 2.77 15.07
CA LEU A 22 23.72 2.77 15.32
C LEU A 22 22.93 2.70 14.00
N PHE A 23 23.28 3.52 13.02
CA PHE A 23 22.65 3.46 11.70
C PHE A 23 22.76 2.05 11.09
N GLN A 24 23.95 1.45 11.11
CA GLN A 24 24.15 0.11 10.58
C GLN A 24 23.32 -0.94 11.31
N ARG A 25 23.18 -0.84 12.65
CA ARG A 25 22.30 -1.73 13.44
C ARG A 25 20.83 -1.60 13.04
N ILE A 26 20.34 -0.36 12.86
CA ILE A 26 18.97 -0.09 12.42
C ILE A 26 18.74 -0.65 11.01
N TYR A 27 19.68 -0.43 10.10
CA TYR A 27 19.57 -0.92 8.73
C TYR A 27 19.63 -2.44 8.65
N ASN A 28 20.51 -3.09 9.42
CA ASN A 28 20.57 -4.56 9.50
C ASN A 28 19.25 -5.14 10.03
N TYR A 29 18.68 -4.54 11.09
CA TYR A 29 17.37 -4.94 11.59
C TYR A 29 16.29 -4.80 10.51
N PHE A 30 16.27 -3.68 9.78
CA PHE A 30 15.35 -3.47 8.66
C PHE A 30 15.47 -4.58 7.60
N GLN A 31 16.70 -4.90 7.20
CA GLN A 31 16.95 -5.93 6.18
C GLN A 31 16.49 -7.32 6.63
N LEU A 32 16.76 -7.69 7.89
CA LEU A 32 16.30 -8.94 8.50
C LEU A 32 14.77 -8.99 8.60
N HIS A 33 14.16 -7.93 9.16
CA HIS A 33 12.73 -7.88 9.43
C HIS A 33 11.88 -7.98 8.15
N TYR A 34 12.32 -7.31 7.07
CA TYR A 34 11.63 -7.34 5.78
C TYR A 34 12.24 -8.32 4.77
N ARG A 35 13.08 -9.27 5.22
CA ARG A 35 13.68 -10.35 4.41
C ARG A 35 14.36 -9.85 3.13
N LYS A 36 15.10 -8.74 3.23
CA LYS A 36 15.80 -8.09 2.11
C LYS A 36 17.10 -8.82 1.70
N GLU A 37 17.50 -9.84 2.47
CA GLU A 37 18.79 -10.54 2.35
C GLU A 37 19.02 -11.23 1.00
N ASN A 38 17.96 -11.63 0.29
CA ASN A 38 18.07 -12.30 -1.00
C ASN A 38 18.14 -11.34 -2.21
N PHE A 39 17.86 -10.05 -2.04
CA PHE A 39 18.01 -9.05 -3.11
C PHE A 39 19.46 -8.56 -3.27
N ASN A 40 20.30 -8.77 -2.25
CA ASN A 40 21.66 -8.22 -2.16
C ASN A 40 22.78 -9.15 -2.67
N LYS A 41 22.46 -10.31 -3.26
CA LYS A 41 23.49 -11.23 -3.82
C LYS A 41 23.96 -10.83 -5.22
N LYS A 42 23.31 -9.87 -5.89
CA LYS A 42 23.77 -9.32 -7.19
C LYS A 42 24.15 -7.84 -7.05
N VAL A 43 25.47 -7.64 -6.94
CA VAL A 43 26.25 -6.41 -7.11
C VAL A 43 26.24 -5.39 -5.96
N ASP A 44 27.44 -5.08 -5.47
CA ASP A 44 27.74 -4.22 -4.33
C ASP A 44 27.19 -2.78 -4.46
N TRP A 45 27.12 -2.24 -5.68
CA TRP A 45 26.60 -0.89 -5.91
C TRP A 45 25.09 -0.76 -5.66
N LYS A 46 24.30 -1.81 -5.92
CA LYS A 46 22.86 -1.81 -5.59
C LYS A 46 22.64 -1.79 -4.09
N LYS A 47 23.50 -2.48 -3.33
CA LYS A 47 23.46 -2.51 -1.87
C LYS A 47 23.80 -1.12 -1.28
N SER A 48 24.83 -0.45 -1.82
CA SER A 48 25.18 0.92 -1.42
C SER A 48 24.02 1.90 -1.70
N GLN A 49 23.43 1.87 -2.90
CA GLN A 49 22.29 2.73 -3.24
C GLN A 49 21.07 2.51 -2.33
N ARG A 50 20.68 1.25 -2.06
CA ARG A 50 19.56 0.94 -1.15
C ARG A 50 19.79 1.45 0.27
N THR A 51 21.04 1.42 0.72
CA THR A 51 21.42 1.92 2.06
C THR A 51 21.24 3.43 2.13
N GLU A 52 21.67 4.17 1.10
CA GLU A 52 21.47 5.62 1.03
C GLU A 52 20.00 6.02 0.90
N ILE A 53 19.23 5.30 0.08
CA ILE A 53 17.77 5.51 -0.03
C ILE A 53 17.10 5.28 1.33
N PHE A 54 17.46 4.18 2.01
CA PHE A 54 16.95 3.89 3.35
C PHE A 54 17.31 4.98 4.35
N LYS A 55 18.56 5.47 4.34
CA LYS A 55 19.00 6.56 5.20
C LYS A 55 18.18 7.82 4.96
N SER A 56 17.97 8.20 3.71
CA SER A 56 17.16 9.35 3.33
C SER A 56 15.70 9.21 3.82
N ASN A 57 15.06 8.06 3.54
CA ASN A 57 13.69 7.81 3.95
C ASN A 57 13.54 7.72 5.48
N LEU A 58 14.53 7.18 6.20
CA LEU A 58 14.54 7.17 7.66
C LEU A 58 14.57 8.59 8.22
N LYS A 59 15.41 9.48 7.68
CA LYS A 59 15.41 10.90 8.08
C LYS A 59 14.05 11.54 7.83
N TYR A 60 13.45 11.30 6.67
CA TYR A 60 12.11 11.80 6.35
C TYR A 60 11.05 11.34 7.37
N VAL A 61 11.05 10.06 7.73
CA VAL A 61 10.15 9.51 8.77
C VAL A 61 10.35 10.22 10.11
N LEU A 62 11.60 10.42 10.54
CA LEU A 62 11.91 11.06 11.82
C LEU A 62 11.46 12.53 11.84
N GLN A 63 11.79 13.30 10.79
CA GLN A 63 11.39 14.71 10.66
C GLN A 63 9.87 14.88 10.61
N HIS A 64 9.17 14.04 9.83
CA HIS A 64 7.71 14.03 9.80
C HIS A 64 7.11 13.77 11.18
N ASN A 65 7.69 12.85 11.94
CA ASN A 65 7.18 12.49 13.26
C ASN A 65 7.47 13.52 14.35
N GLU A 66 8.48 14.38 14.18
CA GLU A 66 8.81 15.47 15.10
C GLU A 66 7.86 16.67 14.98
N ASN A 67 7.23 16.88 13.81
CA ASN A 67 6.30 17.98 13.62
C ASN A 67 4.94 17.71 14.33
N PRO A 68 4.53 18.52 15.33
CA PRO A 68 3.27 18.33 16.04
C PRO A 68 2.03 18.70 15.19
N LEU A 69 2.20 19.42 14.07
CA LEU A 69 1.12 19.76 13.15
C LEU A 69 0.71 18.58 12.25
N ASN A 70 1.53 17.53 12.19
CA ASN A 70 1.21 16.35 11.41
C ASN A 70 0.16 15.50 12.15
N THR A 71 -0.97 15.25 11.48
CA THR A 71 -2.11 14.49 12.02
C THR A 71 -1.93 12.97 11.97
N PHE A 72 -0.82 12.50 11.39
CA PHE A 72 -0.47 11.09 11.31
C PHE A 72 1.03 10.90 11.49
N LYS A 73 1.44 9.68 11.85
CA LYS A 73 2.84 9.29 12.00
C LYS A 73 3.27 8.35 10.89
N LEU A 74 4.52 8.47 10.48
CA LEU A 74 5.18 7.54 9.57
C LEU A 74 5.94 6.48 10.36
N LYS A 75 6.19 5.34 9.71
CA LYS A 75 7.03 4.27 10.24
C LYS A 75 7.81 3.64 9.10
N ILE A 76 9.00 3.14 9.41
CA ILE A 76 9.75 2.27 8.51
C ILE A 76 8.88 1.04 8.16
N ASN A 77 8.83 0.73 6.87
CA ASN A 77 8.04 -0.35 6.28
C ASN A 77 8.83 -1.03 5.14
N GLU A 78 8.22 -2.01 4.47
CA GLU A 78 8.89 -2.78 3.41
C GLU A 78 9.39 -1.94 2.21
N MET A 79 8.90 -0.70 2.05
CA MET A 79 9.26 0.23 0.98
C MET A 79 10.25 1.31 1.44
N SER A 80 10.80 1.22 2.65
CA SER A 80 11.71 2.23 3.17
C SER A 80 13.05 2.29 2.45
N ASP A 81 13.43 1.31 1.65
CA ASP A 81 14.59 1.34 0.76
C ASP A 81 14.23 1.62 -0.71
N TRP A 82 13.00 2.11 -0.97
CA TRP A 82 12.52 2.45 -2.32
C TRP A 82 12.60 3.95 -2.59
N THR A 83 12.82 4.29 -3.85
CA THR A 83 12.68 5.64 -4.39
C THR A 83 11.20 5.99 -4.60
N ASP A 84 10.89 7.28 -4.76
CA ASP A 84 9.54 7.70 -5.16
C ASP A 84 9.13 7.11 -6.51
N TYR A 85 10.05 7.06 -7.48
CA TYR A 85 9.81 6.47 -8.80
C TYR A 85 9.37 5.01 -8.71
N GLU A 86 10.03 4.20 -7.89
CA GLU A 86 9.68 2.79 -7.68
C GLU A 86 8.31 2.62 -7.02
N ARG A 87 7.97 3.50 -6.06
CA ARG A 87 6.63 3.51 -5.46
C ARG A 87 5.56 3.90 -6.47
N ASP A 88 5.85 4.87 -7.33
CA ASP A 88 4.90 5.33 -8.35
C ASP A 88 4.61 4.27 -9.40
N GLN A 89 5.51 3.32 -9.67
CA GLN A 89 5.22 2.17 -10.55
C GLN A 89 4.12 1.24 -10.00
N LEU A 90 3.83 1.28 -8.69
CA LEU A 90 2.76 0.47 -8.10
C LEU A 90 1.36 1.04 -8.34
N ARG A 91 1.29 2.28 -8.80
CA ARG A 91 0.03 3.00 -8.99
C ARG A 91 -0.38 2.88 -10.45
N THR A 92 -1.62 2.50 -10.66
CA THR A 92 -2.28 2.74 -11.94
C THR A 92 -2.25 4.23 -12.23
N LYS A 93 -1.84 4.59 -13.44
CA LYS A 93 -2.02 5.94 -13.96
C LYS A 93 -3.52 6.14 -14.17
N ILE A 94 -4.12 6.98 -13.34
CA ILE A 94 -5.51 7.40 -13.54
C ILE A 94 -5.54 8.08 -14.91
N THR A 95 -6.18 7.45 -15.88
CA THR A 95 -6.46 8.10 -17.15
C THR A 95 -7.59 9.10 -16.90
N ASN A 96 -7.47 10.31 -17.43
CA ASN A 96 -8.54 11.33 -17.37
C ASN A 96 -9.72 10.97 -18.30
N GLU A 97 -9.98 9.67 -18.50
CA GLU A 97 -11.13 9.17 -19.23
C GLU A 97 -12.38 9.80 -18.60
N PRO A 98 -13.17 10.57 -19.37
CA PRO A 98 -14.36 11.20 -18.84
C PRO A 98 -15.28 10.09 -18.34
N LEU A 99 -15.45 10.00 -17.02
CA LEU A 99 -16.47 9.14 -16.42
C LEU A 99 -17.78 9.46 -17.13
N ASN A 100 -18.35 8.48 -17.83
CA ASN A 100 -19.62 8.64 -18.51
C ASN A 100 -20.71 8.74 -17.43
N ARG A 101 -20.97 9.96 -16.95
CA ARG A 101 -21.89 10.30 -15.85
C ARG A 101 -23.36 10.04 -16.20
N ASN A 102 -23.65 9.48 -17.38
CA ASN A 102 -24.99 9.16 -17.84
C ASN A 102 -25.54 7.86 -17.22
N GLN A 103 -24.86 7.26 -16.24
CA GLN A 103 -25.49 6.22 -15.43
C GLN A 103 -26.64 6.84 -14.61
N PRO A 104 -27.84 6.24 -14.63
CA PRO A 104 -28.94 6.74 -13.81
C PRO A 104 -28.49 6.72 -12.35
N ILE A 105 -28.32 7.91 -11.77
CA ILE A 105 -28.18 8.06 -10.33
C ILE A 105 -29.48 7.47 -9.76
N GLN A 106 -29.40 6.29 -9.15
CA GLN A 106 -30.53 5.77 -8.38
C GLN A 106 -30.99 6.89 -7.46
N SER A 107 -32.27 7.28 -7.59
CA SER A 107 -32.84 8.38 -6.81
C SER A 107 -32.43 8.21 -5.36
N ARG A 108 -31.75 9.21 -4.78
CA ARG A 108 -31.38 9.20 -3.37
C ARG A 108 -32.67 9.06 -2.57
N GLN A 109 -33.02 7.83 -2.18
CA GLN A 109 -34.01 7.62 -1.15
C GLN A 109 -33.49 8.34 0.10
N HIS A 110 -34.38 8.96 0.88
CA HIS A 110 -34.01 9.54 2.17
C HIS A 110 -33.61 8.40 3.13
N ILE A 111 -32.37 7.93 2.99
CA ILE A 111 -31.78 6.88 3.81
C ILE A 111 -31.00 7.59 4.93
N GLN A 112 -31.32 7.25 6.17
CA GLN A 112 -30.53 7.69 7.32
C GLN A 112 -29.16 7.00 7.29
N ILE A 113 -28.10 7.79 7.13
CA ILE A 113 -26.71 7.31 7.12
C ILE A 113 -26.17 7.41 8.56
N PRO A 114 -25.51 6.36 9.09
CA PRO A 114 -24.94 6.40 10.43
C PRO A 114 -23.68 7.28 10.47
N ASP A 115 -23.41 7.89 11.63
CA ASP A 115 -22.21 8.72 11.86
C ASP A 115 -20.90 7.93 11.76
N PHE A 116 -20.96 6.62 12.00
CA PHE A 116 -19.82 5.71 11.87
C PHE A 116 -20.24 4.44 11.13
N TYR A 117 -19.42 4.05 10.15
CA TYR A 117 -19.63 2.82 9.40
C TYR A 117 -18.28 2.18 9.06
N ASP A 118 -18.13 0.90 9.40
CA ASP A 118 -16.95 0.11 9.09
C ASP A 118 -17.36 -1.19 8.38
N TRP A 119 -16.96 -1.32 7.12
CA TRP A 119 -17.21 -2.52 6.31
C TRP A 119 -16.45 -3.75 6.79
N THR A 120 -15.36 -3.57 7.54
CA THR A 120 -14.53 -4.66 8.07
C THR A 120 -15.15 -5.32 9.31
N ASN A 121 -16.16 -4.67 9.93
CA ASN A 121 -16.83 -5.21 11.09
C ASN A 121 -17.59 -6.51 10.74
N GLN A 122 -17.08 -7.62 11.27
CA GLN A 122 -17.52 -8.98 10.96
C GLN A 122 -18.93 -9.32 11.48
N ASN A 123 -19.51 -8.49 12.34
CA ASN A 123 -20.82 -8.74 12.96
C ASN A 123 -22.00 -8.71 11.97
N ARG A 124 -21.80 -8.22 10.74
CA ARG A 124 -22.85 -8.15 9.71
C ARG A 124 -22.80 -9.36 8.79
N VAL A 125 -21.65 -9.57 8.15
CA VAL A 125 -21.35 -10.73 7.30
C VAL A 125 -19.89 -11.09 7.58
N PRO A 126 -19.62 -12.18 8.32
CA PRO A 126 -18.26 -12.64 8.58
C PRO A 126 -17.48 -12.81 7.27
N GLY A 127 -16.25 -12.33 7.21
CA GLY A 127 -15.39 -12.49 6.03
C GLY A 127 -15.76 -11.62 4.82
N ALA A 128 -16.69 -10.66 4.96
CA ALA A 128 -17.10 -9.81 3.84
C ALA A 128 -16.02 -8.82 3.38
N VAL A 129 -15.03 -8.53 4.24
CA VAL A 129 -13.75 -7.94 3.83
C VAL A 129 -12.69 -8.99 4.07
N THR A 130 -12.00 -9.38 3.01
CA THR A 130 -10.95 -10.40 3.07
C THR A 130 -9.66 -9.81 3.69
N PRO A 131 -8.71 -10.65 4.14
CA PRO A 131 -7.42 -10.17 4.62
C PRO A 131 -6.70 -9.30 3.60
N VAL A 132 -5.95 -8.30 4.07
CA VAL A 132 -5.12 -7.43 3.22
C VAL A 132 -4.16 -8.28 2.39
N LYS A 133 -4.16 -8.04 1.07
CA LYS A 133 -3.30 -8.71 0.10
C LYS A 133 -2.12 -7.81 -0.30
N ASN A 134 -1.14 -8.32 -1.05
CA ASN A 134 0.07 -7.57 -1.44
C ASN A 134 0.35 -7.72 -2.96
N GLN A 135 0.29 -6.61 -3.70
CA GLN A 135 0.56 -6.54 -5.16
C GLN A 135 2.05 -6.62 -5.53
N ARG A 136 2.94 -6.53 -4.54
CA ARG A 136 4.40 -6.56 -4.66
C ARG A 136 4.95 -5.49 -5.59
N HIS A 137 5.60 -5.87 -6.69
CA HIS A 137 6.29 -4.98 -7.63
C HIS A 137 5.51 -4.80 -8.94
N CYS A 138 4.22 -5.12 -8.92
CA CYS A 138 3.33 -5.05 -10.07
C CYS A 138 2.38 -3.86 -9.90
N GLY A 139 2.16 -3.07 -10.93
CA GLY A 139 1.21 -1.94 -10.98
C GLY A 139 -0.27 -2.36 -11.01
N SER A 140 -0.62 -3.47 -10.36
CA SER A 140 -1.94 -4.11 -10.41
C SER A 140 -2.93 -3.60 -9.37
N CYS A 141 -2.74 -2.41 -8.80
CA CYS A 141 -3.63 -1.88 -7.76
C CYS A 141 -5.11 -1.84 -8.21
N TYR A 142 -5.37 -1.62 -9.51
CA TYR A 142 -6.71 -1.66 -10.09
C TYR A 142 -7.40 -3.01 -9.91
N ALA A 143 -6.67 -4.12 -10.12
CA ALA A 143 -7.16 -5.48 -9.99
C ALA A 143 -7.50 -5.81 -8.53
N PHE A 144 -6.61 -5.44 -7.59
CA PHE A 144 -6.85 -5.65 -6.16
C PHE A 144 -8.05 -4.85 -5.64
N ALA A 145 -8.20 -3.59 -6.07
CA ALA A 145 -9.33 -2.78 -5.68
C ALA A 145 -10.66 -3.28 -6.28
N MET A 146 -10.65 -3.74 -7.54
CA MET A 146 -11.82 -4.36 -8.17
C MET A 146 -12.22 -5.65 -7.45
N VAL A 147 -11.26 -6.55 -7.20
CA VAL A 147 -11.50 -7.79 -6.43
C VAL A 147 -12.06 -7.49 -5.05
N GLY A 148 -11.52 -6.52 -4.32
CA GLY A 148 -12.03 -6.18 -2.99
C GLY A 148 -13.48 -5.71 -3.01
N ALA A 149 -13.87 -4.90 -4.00
CA ALA A 149 -15.26 -4.47 -4.18
C ALA A 149 -16.19 -5.63 -4.55
N LEU A 150 -15.72 -6.54 -5.42
CA LEU A 150 -16.49 -7.70 -5.86
C LEU A 150 -16.66 -8.73 -4.73
N GLU A 151 -15.59 -9.06 -3.99
CA GLU A 151 -15.62 -9.93 -2.81
C GLU A 151 -16.67 -9.46 -1.81
N LYS A 152 -16.69 -8.15 -1.53
CA LYS A 152 -17.64 -7.56 -0.60
C LYS A 152 -19.09 -7.65 -1.11
N THR A 153 -19.31 -7.27 -2.36
CA THR A 153 -20.64 -7.30 -2.98
C THR A 153 -21.18 -8.72 -3.03
N TYR A 154 -20.33 -9.68 -3.41
CA TYR A 154 -20.64 -11.11 -3.44
C TYR A 154 -21.05 -11.63 -2.05
N ALA A 155 -20.28 -11.28 -1.01
CA ALA A 155 -20.61 -11.64 0.36
C ALA A 155 -21.93 -11.06 0.85
N GLN A 156 -22.30 -9.85 0.43
CA GLN A 156 -23.57 -9.25 0.80
C GLN A 156 -24.78 -9.89 0.11
N ILE A 157 -24.65 -10.26 -1.17
CA ILE A 157 -25.76 -10.80 -1.96
C ILE A 157 -25.98 -12.28 -1.65
N TYR A 158 -24.89 -13.05 -1.58
CA TYR A 158 -24.96 -14.51 -1.50
C TYR A 158 -24.70 -15.07 -0.10
N ASN A 159 -24.34 -14.21 0.86
CA ASN A 159 -23.92 -14.63 2.21
C ASN A 159 -22.75 -15.64 2.18
N GLN A 160 -21.88 -15.52 1.17
CA GLN A 160 -20.71 -16.37 0.95
C GLN A 160 -19.46 -15.49 0.84
N SER A 161 -18.41 -15.84 1.57
CA SER A 161 -17.15 -15.12 1.53
C SER A 161 -16.03 -16.01 0.98
N GLY A 162 -15.17 -15.45 0.14
CA GLY A 162 -13.97 -16.11 -0.32
C GLY A 162 -13.04 -15.13 -1.03
N PRO A 163 -11.72 -15.36 -0.99
CA PRO A 163 -10.81 -14.54 -1.77
C PRO A 163 -11.01 -14.80 -3.27
N LEU A 164 -11.20 -13.73 -4.04
CA LEU A 164 -11.17 -13.80 -5.50
C LEU A 164 -9.74 -13.56 -6.01
N SER A 165 -9.49 -13.90 -7.28
CA SER A 165 -8.17 -13.84 -7.89
C SER A 165 -7.89 -12.47 -8.53
N PRO A 166 -7.01 -11.62 -7.97
CA PRO A 166 -6.57 -10.42 -8.67
C PRO A 166 -5.75 -10.77 -9.91
N GLN A 167 -5.12 -11.95 -9.93
CA GLN A 167 -4.28 -12.38 -11.04
C GLN A 167 -5.09 -12.63 -12.31
N GLU A 168 -6.34 -13.10 -12.20
CA GLU A 168 -7.24 -13.24 -13.35
C GLU A 168 -7.48 -11.89 -14.03
N LEU A 169 -7.67 -10.82 -13.26
CA LEU A 169 -7.82 -9.48 -13.81
C LEU A 169 -6.52 -8.94 -14.40
N VAL A 170 -5.38 -9.31 -13.83
CA VAL A 170 -4.06 -8.95 -14.37
C VAL A 170 -3.79 -9.64 -15.71
N ASP A 171 -4.18 -10.91 -15.85
CA ASP A 171 -3.86 -11.73 -17.03
C ASP A 171 -4.90 -11.59 -18.14
N CYS A 172 -6.16 -11.35 -17.80
CA CYS A 172 -7.28 -11.53 -18.73
C CYS A 172 -8.16 -10.30 -18.95
N SER A 173 -8.10 -9.27 -18.09
CA SER A 173 -8.90 -8.06 -18.33
C SER A 173 -8.31 -7.22 -19.48
N TYR A 174 -9.06 -6.25 -19.98
CA TYR A 174 -8.59 -5.33 -21.03
C TYR A 174 -7.54 -4.31 -20.56
N ALA A 175 -7.03 -4.45 -19.35
CA ALA A 175 -5.97 -3.62 -18.78
C ALA A 175 -4.56 -4.08 -19.20
N ASN A 176 -3.54 -3.28 -18.88
CA ASN A 176 -2.14 -3.56 -19.22
C ASN A 176 -1.40 -4.34 -18.11
N GLY A 177 -2.08 -5.29 -17.45
CA GLY A 177 -1.47 -6.17 -16.45
C GLY A 177 -0.71 -5.42 -15.36
N CYS A 178 0.61 -5.63 -15.25
CA CYS A 178 1.46 -4.95 -14.26
C CYS A 178 1.89 -3.52 -14.62
N GLU A 179 1.59 -3.05 -15.83
CA GLU A 179 1.90 -1.67 -16.26
C GLU A 179 0.77 -0.68 -15.90
N GLY A 180 -0.32 -1.19 -15.29
CA GLY A 180 -1.48 -0.42 -14.86
C GLY A 180 -2.76 -0.84 -15.59
N GLY A 181 -3.90 -0.36 -15.10
CA GLY A 181 -5.19 -0.72 -15.66
C GLY A 181 -6.31 0.23 -15.28
N SER A 182 -7.31 0.38 -16.14
CA SER A 182 -8.49 1.19 -15.83
C SER A 182 -9.51 0.40 -15.02
N PHE A 183 -10.06 1.01 -13.97
CA PHE A 183 -11.18 0.42 -13.23
C PHE A 183 -12.38 0.12 -14.14
N THR A 184 -12.64 0.95 -15.14
CA THR A 184 -13.75 0.77 -16.09
C THR A 184 -13.54 -0.45 -16.97
N ASP A 185 -12.34 -0.61 -17.52
CA ASP A 185 -12.01 -1.74 -18.40
C ASP A 185 -12.05 -3.06 -17.65
N THR A 186 -11.50 -3.06 -16.43
CA THR A 186 -11.55 -4.22 -15.55
C THR A 186 -12.98 -4.55 -15.12
N PHE A 187 -13.82 -3.54 -14.86
CA PHE A 187 -15.23 -3.76 -14.55
C PHE A 187 -15.99 -4.34 -15.75
N ASN A 188 -15.75 -3.81 -16.95
CA ASN A 188 -16.38 -4.27 -18.18
C ASN A 188 -16.01 -5.72 -18.53
N TYR A 189 -14.80 -6.17 -18.18
CA TYR A 189 -14.40 -7.58 -18.33
C TYR A 189 -15.19 -8.52 -17.41
N ILE A 190 -15.51 -8.09 -16.18
CA ILE A 190 -16.21 -8.92 -15.18
C ILE A 190 -17.71 -9.02 -15.45
N ARG A 191 -18.29 -8.02 -16.12
CA ARG A 191 -19.73 -7.90 -16.39
C ARG A 191 -20.21 -8.85 -17.49
#